data_AF-A0AA96J1S8-F1
#
_entry.id   AF-A0AA96J1S8-F1
#
_cell.length_a   1.000
_cell.length_b   1.000
_cell.length_c   1.000
_cell.angle_alpha   90.00
_cell.angle_beta   90.00
_cell.angle_gamma   90.00
#
_symmetry.space_group_name_H-M   'P 1'
#
loop_
_entity.id
_entity.type
_entity.pdbx_description
1 polymer ?
#
loop_
_entity_poly.entity_id
_entity_poly.type
_entity_poly.pdbx_seq_one_letter_code
_entity_poly.pdbx_strand_id
1 'polypeptide(L)'
;MEAIWFFPLYIICPLIGFILALWGFLNIRKGKSNKLLFTGLGLLSLPVIHIAFVSLFQLNLSHKIAGDYNLGNEQKILTIYDNGTFVLNKSEQFNGSGEGTWKIKQIETPLLILDFKEKRKVDLLLGIVKHKEIIILTSMQWGNDFSSEFVKK
;
A
#
# COMPACT_ATOMS: atom_id res chain seq x y z
N MET A 1 6.22 -9.88 11.59
CA MET A 1 6.94 -11.03 11.02
C MET A 1 6.45 -11.28 9.59
N GLU A 2 6.57 -10.31 8.67
CA GLU A 2 6.02 -10.40 7.31
C GLU A 2 7.04 -10.91 6.27
N ALA A 3 8.34 -10.88 6.58
CA ALA A 3 9.42 -11.21 5.64
C ALA A 3 9.47 -12.70 5.23
N ILE A 4 8.91 -13.61 6.02
CA ILE A 4 9.02 -15.06 5.80
C ILE A 4 8.17 -15.52 4.61
N TRP A 5 7.02 -14.87 4.38
CA TRP A 5 6.11 -15.23 3.27
C TRP A 5 6.60 -14.74 1.91
N PHE A 6 7.40 -13.68 1.87
CA PHE A 6 8.00 -13.18 0.63
C PHE A 6 9.15 -14.06 0.14
N PHE A 7 9.84 -14.75 1.05
CA PHE A 7 10.97 -15.62 0.73
C PHE A 7 10.62 -16.69 -0.33
N PRO A 8 9.55 -17.50 -0.22
CA PRO A 8 9.22 -18.48 -1.25
C PRO A 8 8.87 -17.86 -2.59
N LEU A 9 8.13 -16.74 -2.60
CA LEU A 9 7.69 -16.10 -3.85
C LEU A 9 8.84 -15.44 -4.63
N TYR A 10 9.77 -14.80 -3.93
CA TYR A 10 10.82 -14.00 -4.58
C TYR A 10 12.16 -14.74 -4.73
N ILE A 11 12.36 -15.85 -4.02
CA ILE A 11 13.62 -16.61 -4.09
C ILE A 11 13.37 -18.03 -4.61
N ILE A 12 12.45 -18.78 -4.00
CA ILE A 12 12.25 -20.20 -4.36
C ILE A 12 11.56 -20.32 -5.73
N CYS A 13 10.47 -19.59 -5.97
CA CYS A 13 9.74 -19.63 -7.24
C CYS A 13 10.61 -19.24 -8.45
N PRO A 14 11.39 -18.14 -8.43
CA PRO A 14 12.24 -17.78 -9.56
C PRO A 14 13.37 -18.79 -9.78
N LEU A 15 13.94 -19.35 -8.72
CA LEU A 15 15.00 -20.35 -8.83
C LEU A 15 14.50 -21.65 -9.49
N ILE A 16 13.36 -22.16 -9.04
CA ILE A 16 12.72 -23.34 -9.64
C ILE A 16 12.27 -23.03 -11.07
N GLY A 17 11.68 -21.86 -11.29
CA GLY A 17 11.24 -21.40 -12.60
C GLY A 17 12.40 -21.33 -13.61
N PHE A 18 13.54 -20.80 -13.19
CA PHE A 18 14.76 -20.74 -14.01
C PHE A 18 15.28 -22.13 -14.35
N ILE A 19 15.39 -23.04 -13.37
CA ILE A 19 15.85 -24.42 -13.60
C ILE A 19 14.94 -25.11 -14.62
N LEU A 20 13.61 -25.03 -14.44
CA LEU A 20 12.64 -25.65 -15.33
C LEU A 20 12.66 -25.04 -16.74
N ALA A 21 12.78 -23.71 -16.84
CA ALA A 21 12.87 -23.02 -18.13
C ALA A 21 14.15 -23.42 -18.87
N LEU A 22 15.29 -23.49 -18.17
CA LEU A 22 16.57 -23.91 -18.75
C LEU A 22 16.53 -25.37 -19.22
N TRP A 23 16.00 -26.27 -18.40
CA TRP A 23 15.84 -27.68 -18.77
C TRP A 23 14.86 -27.88 -19.94
N GLY A 24 13.79 -27.09 -19.95
CA GLY A 24 12.83 -27.01 -21.05
C GLY A 24 13.45 -26.48 -22.35
N PHE A 25 14.32 -25.48 -22.26
CA PHE A 25 15.01 -24.92 -23.41
C PHE A 25 16.04 -25.91 -24.00
N LEU A 26 16.85 -26.55 -23.15
CA LEU A 26 17.85 -27.52 -23.58
C LEU A 26 17.25 -28.76 -24.25
N ASN A 27 16.04 -29.17 -23.84
CA ASN A 27 15.36 -30.35 -24.39
C ASN A 27 14.30 -30.02 -25.44
N ILE A 28 14.20 -28.78 -25.93
CA ILE A 28 13.10 -28.32 -26.83
C ILE A 28 12.98 -29.15 -28.11
N ARG A 29 14.10 -29.66 -28.63
CA ARG A 29 14.14 -30.53 -29.81
C ARG A 29 13.56 -31.94 -29.60
N LYS A 30 13.32 -32.36 -28.35
CA LYS A 30 12.81 -33.71 -28.00
C LYS A 30 11.28 -33.79 -27.86
N GLY A 31 10.53 -32.75 -28.26
CA GLY A 31 9.06 -32.75 -28.39
C GLY A 31 8.25 -32.72 -27.08
N LYS A 32 8.80 -33.21 -25.95
CA LYS A 32 8.14 -33.17 -24.62
C LYS A 32 8.45 -31.93 -23.77
N SER A 33 9.24 -31.00 -24.30
CA SER A 33 9.90 -29.94 -23.50
C SER A 33 9.12 -28.64 -23.35
N ASN A 34 8.15 -28.38 -24.24
CA ASN A 34 7.42 -27.11 -24.25
C ASN A 34 6.65 -26.89 -22.93
N LYS A 35 6.09 -27.96 -22.35
CA LYS A 35 5.37 -27.89 -21.08
C LYS A 35 6.29 -27.44 -19.93
N LEU A 36 7.51 -27.97 -19.85
CA LEU A 36 8.49 -27.57 -18.82
C LEU A 36 8.93 -26.12 -18.99
N LEU A 37 9.16 -25.70 -20.23
CA LEU A 37 9.53 -24.33 -20.56
C LEU A 37 8.42 -23.35 -20.15
N PHE A 38 7.17 -23.62 -20.52
CA PHE A 38 6.03 -22.77 -20.14
C PHE A 38 5.78 -22.73 -18.63
N THR A 39 5.91 -23.87 -17.94
CA THR A 39 5.82 -23.90 -16.46
C THR A 39 6.93 -23.07 -15.82
N GLY A 40 8.16 -23.17 -16.32
CA GLY A 40 9.29 -22.39 -15.81
C GLY A 40 9.10 -20.89 -16.01
N LEU A 41 8.65 -20.48 -17.21
CA LEU A 41 8.31 -19.08 -17.51
C LEU A 41 7.14 -18.57 -16.67
N GLY A 42 6.13 -19.41 -16.40
CA GLY A 42 5.01 -19.07 -15.52
C GLY A 42 5.44 -18.85 -14.07
N LEU A 43 6.39 -19.64 -13.56
CA LEU A 43 6.94 -19.43 -12.23
C LEU A 43 7.81 -18.16 -12.16
N LEU A 44 8.53 -17.83 -13.23
CA LEU A 44 9.32 -16.61 -13.33
C LEU A 44 8.47 -15.34 -13.45
N SER A 45 7.24 -15.44 -13.95
CA SER A 45 6.32 -14.30 -14.06
C SER A 45 5.57 -14.01 -12.76
N LEU A 46 5.48 -14.96 -11.81
CA LEU A 46 4.76 -14.79 -10.54
C LEU A 46 5.20 -13.54 -9.73
N PRO A 47 6.51 -13.24 -9.53
CA PRO A 47 6.92 -12.04 -8.82
C PRO A 47 6.49 -10.76 -9.54
N VAL A 48 6.55 -10.75 -10.88
CA VAL A 48 6.15 -9.60 -11.70
C VAL A 48 4.65 -9.38 -11.60
N ILE A 49 3.86 -10.45 -11.67
CA ILE A 49 2.41 -10.43 -11.47
C ILE A 49 2.07 -9.88 -10.09
N HIS A 50 2.77 -10.35 -9.04
CA HIS A 50 2.56 -9.86 -7.68
C HIS A 50 2.85 -8.37 -7.55
N ILE A 51 3.98 -7.88 -8.07
CA ILE A 51 4.31 -6.44 -8.07
C ILE A 51 3.24 -5.63 -8.81
N ALA A 52 2.78 -6.11 -9.97
CA ALA A 52 1.73 -5.46 -10.74
C ALA A 52 0.41 -5.40 -9.96
N PHE A 53 0.01 -6.49 -9.30
CA PHE A 53 -1.17 -6.50 -8.43
C PHE A 53 -1.02 -5.52 -7.27
N VAL A 54 0.10 -5.53 -6.56
CA VAL A 54 0.37 -4.59 -5.45
C VAL A 54 0.27 -3.15 -5.92
N SER A 55 0.87 -2.82 -7.07
CA SER A 55 0.80 -1.48 -7.66
C SER A 55 -0.63 -1.09 -8.03
N LEU A 56 -1.40 -1.98 -8.66
CA LEU A 56 -2.80 -1.72 -9.02
C LEU A 56 -3.68 -1.53 -7.78
N PHE A 57 -3.47 -2.33 -6.73
CA PHE A 57 -4.17 -2.19 -5.45
C PHE A 57 -3.83 -0.87 -4.76
N GLN A 58 -2.54 -0.50 -4.72
CA GLN A 58 -2.10 0.79 -4.16
C GLN A 58 -2.68 1.97 -4.93
N LEU A 59 -2.71 1.94 -6.27
CA LEU A 59 -3.32 2.98 -7.09
C LEU A 59 -4.83 3.12 -6.85
N ASN A 60 -5.54 1.99 -6.78
CA ASN A 60 -6.99 1.99 -6.52
C ASN A 60 -7.32 2.51 -5.11
N LEU A 61 -6.52 2.14 -4.11
CA LEU A 61 -6.66 2.68 -2.75
C LEU A 61 -6.33 4.16 -2.71
N SER A 62 -5.28 4.60 -3.40
CA SER A 62 -4.86 6.00 -3.48
C SER A 62 -6.00 6.90 -3.98
N HIS A 63 -6.58 6.53 -5.12
CA HIS A 63 -7.74 7.24 -5.69
C HIS A 63 -8.96 7.20 -4.77
N LYS A 64 -9.15 6.11 -4.03
CA LYS A 64 -10.25 6.02 -3.07
C LYS A 64 -10.01 6.92 -1.87
N ILE A 65 -8.79 7.05 -1.38
CA ILE A 65 -8.44 7.83 -0.19
C ILE A 65 -8.32 9.33 -0.51
N ALA A 66 -8.00 9.72 -1.74
CA ALA A 66 -7.98 11.13 -2.10
C ALA A 66 -9.35 11.80 -1.89
N GLY A 67 -9.36 12.97 -1.27
CA GLY A 67 -10.56 13.74 -0.95
C GLY A 67 -10.43 14.56 0.34
N ASP A 68 -11.53 15.22 0.69
CA ASP A 68 -11.64 16.06 1.88
C ASP A 68 -12.20 15.26 3.05
N TYR A 69 -11.57 15.42 4.21
CA TYR A 69 -11.93 14.75 5.45
C TYR A 69 -12.29 15.76 6.52
N ASN A 70 -13.40 15.49 7.19
CA ASN A 70 -13.88 16.26 8.34
C ASN A 70 -13.41 15.60 9.63
N LEU A 71 -13.23 16.39 10.68
CA LEU A 71 -12.91 15.92 12.02
C LEU A 71 -14.02 16.36 12.98
N GLY A 72 -14.90 15.44 13.36
CA GLY A 72 -16.11 15.79 14.11
C GLY A 72 -16.98 16.80 13.35
N ASN A 73 -17.19 18.00 13.94
CA ASN A 73 -17.95 19.09 13.33
C ASN A 73 -17.10 20.00 12.43
N GLU A 74 -15.77 19.85 12.46
CA GLU A 74 -14.86 20.69 11.69
C GLU A 74 -14.75 20.16 10.24
N GLN A 75 -15.00 21.04 9.28
CA GLN A 75 -15.02 20.65 7.87
C GLN A 75 -13.65 20.81 7.22
N LYS A 76 -13.29 19.86 6.33
CA LYS A 76 -12.07 19.88 5.50
C LYS A 76 -10.78 20.07 6.31
N ILE A 77 -10.65 19.35 7.42
CA ILE A 77 -9.44 19.40 8.25
C ILE A 77 -8.27 18.69 7.56
N LEU A 78 -8.50 17.56 6.89
CA LEU A 78 -7.47 16.86 6.15
C LEU A 78 -7.88 16.74 4.68
N THR A 79 -7.03 17.20 3.77
CA THR A 79 -7.22 17.03 2.32
C THR A 79 -6.11 16.15 1.79
N ILE A 80 -6.47 15.03 1.15
CA ILE A 80 -5.53 14.10 0.55
C ILE A 80 -5.65 14.21 -0.97
N TYR A 81 -4.53 14.42 -1.65
CA TYR A 81 -4.48 14.53 -3.11
C TYR A 81 -3.93 13.25 -3.74
N ASP A 82 -4.42 12.93 -4.94
CA ASP A 82 -3.96 11.78 -5.75
C ASP A 82 -2.48 11.83 -6.13
N ASN A 83 -1.87 13.02 -6.11
CA ASN A 83 -0.46 13.23 -6.42
C ASN A 83 0.48 12.85 -5.26
N GLY A 84 -0.03 12.24 -4.18
CA GLY A 84 0.79 11.84 -3.04
C GLY A 84 1.06 12.97 -2.03
N THR A 85 0.37 14.10 -2.13
CA THR A 85 0.49 15.22 -1.18
C THR A 85 -0.76 15.35 -0.31
N PHE A 86 -0.62 15.97 0.86
CA PHE A 86 -1.74 16.27 1.75
C PHE A 86 -1.62 17.68 2.32
N VAL A 87 -2.75 18.22 2.75
CA VAL A 87 -2.85 19.45 3.54
C VAL A 87 -3.68 19.17 4.79
N LEU A 88 -3.11 19.46 5.95
CA LEU A 88 -3.79 19.47 7.24
C LEU A 88 -4.06 20.93 7.63
N ASN A 89 -5.33 21.30 7.71
CA ASN A 89 -5.77 22.59 8.22
C ASN A 89 -5.79 22.59 9.75
N LYS A 90 -5.71 23.78 10.33
CA LYS A 90 -5.74 23.96 11.78
C LYS A 90 -7.07 23.45 12.34
N SER A 91 -6.99 22.64 13.39
CA SER A 91 -8.13 22.07 14.12
C SER A 91 -8.04 22.45 15.60
N GLU A 92 -9.16 22.43 16.33
CA GLU A 92 -9.11 22.55 17.80
C GLU A 92 -8.43 21.34 18.43
N GLN A 93 -8.53 20.16 17.80
CA GLN A 93 -7.88 18.92 18.25
C GLN A 93 -6.40 18.86 17.86
N PHE A 94 -6.03 19.44 16.72
CA PHE A 94 -4.64 19.50 16.24
C PHE A 94 -4.18 20.94 16.20
N ASN A 95 -3.39 21.36 17.19
CA ASN A 95 -2.79 22.69 17.27
C ASN A 95 -1.65 22.90 16.26
N GLY A 96 -1.95 22.67 14.98
CA GLY A 96 -1.01 22.78 13.88
C GLY A 96 -1.72 22.63 12.54
N SER A 97 -1.27 23.43 11.56
CA SER A 97 -1.53 23.22 10.15
C SER A 97 -0.24 22.74 9.50
N GLY A 98 -0.32 21.99 8.40
CA GLY A 98 0.88 21.57 7.69
C GLY A 98 0.57 20.90 6.36
N GLU A 99 1.58 20.90 5.50
CA GLU A 99 1.56 20.18 4.22
C GLU A 99 2.66 19.13 4.21
N GLY A 100 2.48 18.11 3.37
CA GLY A 100 3.47 17.05 3.26
C GLY A 100 3.12 16.02 2.20
N THR A 101 3.80 14.89 2.27
CA THR A 101 3.56 13.74 1.40
C THR A 101 2.91 12.62 2.19
N TRP A 102 2.13 11.77 1.52
CA TRP A 102 1.55 10.60 2.15
C TRP A 102 1.89 9.31 1.40
N LYS A 103 1.88 8.20 2.14
CA LYS A 103 2.12 6.86 1.59
C LYS A 103 1.32 5.79 2.33
N ILE A 104 1.02 4.68 1.67
CA ILE A 104 0.35 3.53 2.28
C ILE A 104 1.38 2.44 2.57
N LYS A 105 1.51 2.01 3.83
CA LYS A 105 2.59 1.09 4.25
C LYS A 105 2.21 -0.40 4.22
N GLN A 106 0.93 -0.77 4.22
CA GLN A 106 0.48 -2.16 4.32
C GLN A 106 -0.78 -2.43 3.48
N ILE A 107 -0.97 -3.68 3.02
CA ILE A 107 -2.12 -4.09 2.20
C ILE A 107 -3.23 -4.70 3.06
N GLU A 108 -2.87 -5.55 4.03
CA GLU A 108 -3.83 -6.25 4.89
C GLU A 108 -4.50 -5.30 5.90
N THR A 109 -3.71 -4.41 6.49
CA THR A 109 -4.16 -3.33 7.37
C THR A 109 -3.64 -2.00 6.83
N PRO A 110 -4.32 -1.40 5.84
CA PRO A 110 -3.79 -0.22 5.17
C PRO A 110 -3.61 0.94 6.14
N LEU A 111 -2.34 1.31 6.33
CA LEU A 111 -1.90 2.45 7.14
C LEU A 111 -1.50 3.57 6.21
N LEU A 112 -2.21 4.69 6.31
CA LEU A 112 -1.84 5.95 5.69
C LEU A 112 -0.86 6.68 6.61
N ILE A 113 0.32 6.99 6.09
CA ILE A 113 1.35 7.74 6.80
C ILE A 113 1.40 9.14 6.21
N LEU A 114 1.26 10.16 7.05
CA LEU A 114 1.44 11.56 6.66
C LEU A 114 2.84 12.02 7.09
N ASP A 115 3.71 12.26 6.10
CA ASP A 115 5.06 12.78 6.29
C ASP A 115 5.03 14.30 6.07
N PHE A 116 5.07 15.08 7.16
CA PHE A 116 5.08 16.55 7.09
C PHE A 116 6.38 17.09 6.49
N LYS A 117 6.28 18.16 5.70
CA LYS A 117 7.43 18.84 5.09
C LYS A 117 8.29 19.60 6.13
N GLU A 118 7.67 20.04 7.23
CA GLU A 118 8.36 20.76 8.30
C GLU A 118 9.07 19.78 9.26
N LYS A 119 10.19 20.21 9.87
CA LYS A 119 11.08 19.38 10.71
C LYS A 119 10.46 18.73 11.96
N ARG A 120 9.15 18.88 12.21
CA ARG A 120 8.44 18.13 13.25
C ARG A 120 8.05 16.76 12.69
N LYS A 121 8.93 15.78 12.90
CA LYS A 121 8.70 14.34 12.64
C LYS A 121 7.58 13.80 13.55
N VAL A 122 6.35 14.20 13.30
CA VAL A 122 5.18 13.49 13.81
C VAL A 122 4.58 12.79 12.61
N ASP A 123 5.03 11.56 12.37
CA ASP A 123 4.42 10.70 11.36
C ASP A 123 2.99 10.43 11.85
N LEU A 124 1.98 11.06 11.25
CA LEU A 124 0.59 10.75 11.59
C LEU A 124 0.24 9.43 10.92
N LEU A 125 0.08 8.40 11.75
CA LEU A 125 -0.33 7.07 11.33
C LEU A 125 -1.85 6.97 11.40
N LEU A 126 -2.47 6.86 10.23
CA LEU A 126 -3.90 6.77 10.09
C LEU A 126 -4.30 5.38 9.60
N GLY A 127 -5.03 4.63 10.42
CA GLY A 127 -5.66 3.39 10.00
C GLY A 127 -6.80 3.67 9.04
N ILE A 128 -6.80 3.00 7.88
CA ILE A 128 -7.89 3.12 6.91
C ILE A 128 -8.95 2.08 7.24
N VAL A 129 -10.07 2.54 7.81
CA VAL A 129 -11.24 1.70 8.09
C VAL A 129 -12.30 1.98 7.03
N LYS A 130 -12.66 0.94 6.28
CA LYS A 130 -13.77 1.02 5.32
C LYS A 130 -15.07 0.63 6.02
N HIS A 131 -15.92 1.59 6.31
CA HIS A 131 -17.27 1.33 6.83
C HIS A 131 -18.29 1.54 5.71
N LYS A 132 -18.80 0.43 5.14
CA LYS A 132 -19.68 0.43 3.95
C LYS A 132 -18.98 1.10 2.74
N GLU A 133 -19.44 2.29 2.35
CA GLU A 133 -18.89 3.10 1.24
C GLU A 133 -18.04 4.29 1.73
N ILE A 134 -17.99 4.53 3.04
CA ILE A 134 -17.29 5.67 3.62
C ILE A 134 -15.91 5.23 4.08
N ILE A 135 -14.90 6.05 3.77
CA ILE A 135 -13.54 5.88 4.24
C ILE A 135 -13.38 6.70 5.52
N ILE A 136 -13.03 6.01 6.59
CA ILE A 136 -12.70 6.61 7.88
C ILE A 136 -11.22 6.43 8.09
N LEU A 137 -10.51 7.52 8.38
CA LEU A 137 -9.10 7.48 8.76
C LEU A 137 -9.04 7.68 10.28
N THR A 138 -8.53 6.68 10.99
CA THR A 138 -8.47 6.71 12.46
C THR A 138 -7.02 6.88 12.90
N SER A 139 -6.74 7.87 13.75
CA SER A 139 -5.41 8.06 14.32
C SER A 139 -4.99 6.87 15.19
N MET A 140 -3.87 6.23 14.86
CA MET A 140 -3.24 5.23 15.72
C MET A 140 -2.40 5.92 16.78
N GLN A 141 -2.83 5.85 18.04
CA GLN A 141 -2.32 6.67 19.14
C GLN A 141 -0.82 6.46 19.42
N TRP A 142 -0.12 7.58 19.65
CA TRP A 142 1.06 7.65 20.53
C TRP A 142 0.67 8.52 21.74
N GLY A 143 0.27 7.88 22.84
CA GLY A 143 0.14 8.50 24.16
C GLY A 143 -0.91 9.62 24.29
N ASN A 144 -2.05 9.27 24.91
CA ASN A 144 -3.23 10.05 25.32
C ASN A 144 -4.49 9.70 24.49
N ASP A 145 -5.57 9.46 25.23
CA ASP A 145 -6.80 8.74 24.88
C ASP A 145 -7.71 9.37 23.81
N PHE A 146 -7.19 10.20 22.91
CA PHE A 146 -7.98 10.80 21.83
C PHE A 146 -7.88 9.94 20.56
N SER A 147 -8.96 9.24 20.21
CA SER A 147 -9.15 8.66 18.88
C SER A 147 -9.83 9.71 18.00
N SER A 148 -9.09 10.27 17.04
CA SER A 148 -9.63 11.20 16.06
C SER A 148 -10.03 10.42 14.79
N GLU A 149 -11.30 10.49 14.43
CA GLU A 149 -11.86 9.90 13.21
C GLU A 149 -12.04 10.98 12.15
N PHE A 150 -11.31 10.83 11.04
CA PHE A 150 -11.44 11.65 9.86
C PHE A 150 -12.44 10.98 8.90
N VAL A 151 -13.58 11.63 8.67
CA VAL A 151 -14.65 11.09 7.82
C VAL A 151 -14.62 11.76 6.45
N LYS A 152 -14.51 10.95 5.39
CA LYS A 152 -14.54 11.45 4.01
C LYS A 152 -15.92 12.03 3.67
N LYS A 153 -15.95 13.26 3.15
CA LYS A 153 -17.18 13.93 2.68
C LYS A 153 -17.54 13.53 1.24
#